data_AF-A0A8T3Y3I4-F1
#
_entry.id   AF-A0A8T3Y3I4-F1
#
_cell.length_a   1.000
_cell.length_b   1.000
_cell.length_c   1.000
_cell.angle_alpha   90.00
_cell.angle_beta   90.00
_cell.angle_gamma   90.00
#
_symmetry.space_group_name_H-M   'P 1'
#
loop_
_entity.id
_entity.type
_entity.pdbx_description
1 polymer ?
#
loop_
_entity_poly.entity_id
_entity_poly.type
_entity_poly.pdbx_seq_one_letter_code
_entity_poly.pdbx_strand_id
1 'polypeptide(L)'
;MRTKDLRTLSEAELTAKEAELRKSLMKLYGQVSTGTPPKNPGEIRQGKRTLAQILTLKHERARSKTVARPAAPANASVAKRPEARPKA
;
A
#
# COMPACT_ATOMS: atom_id res chain seq x y z
N MET A 1 2.57 13.25 -10.53
CA MET A 1 3.11 11.97 -11.06
C MET A 1 2.02 11.31 -11.89
N ARG A 2 2.30 11.01 -13.16
CA ARG A 2 1.37 10.27 -14.03
C ARG A 2 1.71 8.78 -13.92
N THR A 3 0.69 7.94 -13.99
CA THR A 3 0.84 6.47 -13.90
C THR A 3 1.69 5.87 -15.01
N LYS A 4 1.77 6.55 -16.16
CA LYS A 4 2.60 6.15 -17.31
C LYS A 4 4.09 6.17 -16.96
N ASP A 5 4.53 7.19 -16.23
CA ASP A 5 5.94 7.37 -15.84
C ASP A 5 6.38 6.33 -14.80
N LEU A 6 5.44 5.75 -14.07
CA LEU A 6 5.72 4.69 -13.09
C LEU A 6 5.82 3.31 -13.74
N ARG A 7 5.20 3.10 -14.91
CA ARG A 7 5.25 1.82 -15.63
C ARG A 7 6.57 1.59 -16.36
N THR A 8 7.26 2.66 -16.76
CA THR A 8 8.55 2.60 -17.46
C THR A 8 9.73 2.28 -16.54
N LEU A 9 9.58 2.47 -15.22
CA LEU A 9 10.62 2.24 -14.23
C LEU A 9 10.83 0.76 -13.93
N SER A 10 12.08 0.39 -13.63
CA SER A 10 12.44 -0.96 -13.16
C SER A 10 11.89 -1.24 -11.76
N GLU A 11 11.76 -2.52 -11.38
CA GLU A 11 11.31 -2.92 -10.04
C GLU A 11 12.23 -2.37 -8.94
N ALA A 12 13.54 -2.32 -9.19
CA ALA A 12 14.52 -1.75 -8.27
C ALA A 12 14.30 -0.23 -8.09
N GLU A 13 14.07 0.50 -9.17
CA GLU A 13 13.82 1.95 -9.12
C GLU A 13 12.50 2.28 -8.43
N LEU A 14 11.47 1.44 -8.62
CA LEU A 14 10.20 1.56 -7.90
C LEU A 14 10.41 1.38 -6.39
N THR A 15 11.23 0.43 -5.96
CA THR A 15 11.54 0.23 -4.53
C THR A 15 12.33 1.41 -3.93
N ALA A 16 13.28 1.96 -4.68
CA ALA A 16 14.05 3.13 -4.25
C ALA A 16 13.14 4.36 -4.07
N LYS A 17 12.30 4.65 -5.06
CA LYS A 17 11.32 5.74 -4.99
C LYS A 17 10.30 5.55 -3.87
N GLU A 18 9.88 4.30 -3.63
CA GLU A 18 8.99 3.96 -2.52
C GLU A 18 9.62 4.33 -1.16
N ALA A 19 10.90 4.00 -0.96
CA ALA A 19 11.61 4.32 0.26
C ALA A 19 11.78 5.83 0.46
N GLU A 20 12.10 6.56 -0.61
CA GLU A 20 12.20 8.03 -0.58
C GLU A 20 10.86 8.70 -0.23
N LEU A 21 9.77 8.27 -0.86
CA LEU A 21 8.41 8.76 -0.59
C LEU A 21 7.97 8.50 0.85
N ARG A 22 8.33 7.33 1.42
CA ARG A 22 8.03 7.04 2.83
C ARG A 22 8.80 7.97 3.78
N LYS A 23 10.08 8.25 3.48
CA LYS A 23 10.91 9.17 4.29
C LYS A 23 10.37 10.61 4.24
N SER A 24 9.94 11.09 3.07
CA SER A 24 9.35 12.43 2.96
C SER A 24 8.01 12.52 3.69
N LEU A 25 7.15 11.50 3.57
CA LEU A 25 5.90 11.41 4.32
C LEU A 25 6.14 11.39 5.83
N MET A 26 7.14 10.67 6.33
CA MET A 26 7.48 10.65 7.76
C MET A 26 7.81 12.04 8.30
N LYS A 27 8.56 12.86 7.56
CA LYS A 27 8.87 14.24 7.96
C LYS A 27 7.62 15.10 8.02
N LEU A 28 6.75 14.99 7.02
CA LEU A 28 5.47 15.70 6.98
C LEU A 28 4.55 15.27 8.13
N TYR A 29 4.51 13.97 8.45
CA TYR A 29 3.77 13.46 9.60
C TYR A 29 4.34 13.95 10.93
N GLY A 30 5.66 14.06 11.05
CA GLY A 30 6.31 14.67 12.21
C GLY A 30 5.83 16.11 12.42
N GLN A 31 5.82 16.92 11.35
CA GLN A 31 5.31 18.30 11.40
C GLN A 31 3.84 18.35 11.82
N VAL A 32 2.98 17.52 11.20
CA VAL A 32 1.56 17.41 11.57
C VAL A 32 1.39 17.02 13.04
N SER A 33 2.17 16.05 13.52
CA SER A 33 2.12 15.56 14.90
C SER A 33 2.56 16.63 15.91
N THR A 34 3.48 17.53 15.52
CA THR A 34 3.90 18.67 16.36
C THR A 34 2.87 19.81 16.41
N GLY A 35 1.72 19.66 15.73
CA GLY A 35 0.69 20.69 15.67
C GLY A 35 1.05 21.89 14.77
N THR A 36 2.17 21.81 14.04
CA THR A 36 2.49 22.82 13.03
C THR A 36 1.66 22.54 11.77
N PRO A 37 0.92 23.53 11.23
CA PRO A 37 0.20 23.35 9.99
C PRO A 37 1.22 23.01 8.89
N PRO A 38 1.13 21.82 8.25
CA PRO A 38 2.01 21.49 7.15
C PRO A 38 1.79 22.52 6.04
N LYS A 39 2.89 23.04 5.48
CA LYS A 39 2.88 24.13 4.50
C LYS A 39 1.93 23.85 3.32
N ASN A 40 1.78 22.57 2.95
CA ASN A 40 0.83 22.10 1.96
C ASN A 40 0.18 20.77 2.41
N PRO A 41 -1.06 20.77 2.93
CA PRO A 41 -1.76 19.53 3.29
C PRO A 41 -1.98 18.59 2.07
N GLY A 42 -1.96 19.15 0.86
CA GLY A 42 -2.06 18.40 -0.39
C GLY A 42 -0.87 17.47 -0.68
N GLU A 43 0.31 17.76 -0.14
CA GLU A 43 1.52 16.96 -0.37
C GLU A 43 1.40 15.57 0.24
N ILE A 44 0.80 15.46 1.43
CA ILE A 44 0.55 14.17 2.09
C ILE A 44 -0.39 13.32 1.22
N ARG A 45 -1.47 13.93 0.69
CA ARG A 45 -2.43 13.24 -0.17
C ARG A 45 -1.77 12.78 -1.47
N GLN A 46 -0.93 13.62 -2.07
CA GLN A 46 -0.21 13.29 -3.30
C GLN A 46 0.84 12.21 -3.09
N GLY A 47 1.56 12.24 -1.97
CA GLY A 47 2.51 11.21 -1.56
C GLY A 47 1.83 9.86 -1.37
N LYS A 48 0.71 9.81 -0.64
CA LYS A 48 -0.11 8.59 -0.48
C LYS A 48 -0.59 8.03 -1.81
N ARG A 49 -1.09 8.89 -2.70
CA ARG A 49 -1.59 8.46 -4.01
C ARG A 49 -0.47 7.87 -4.87
N THR A 50 0.71 8.48 -4.83
CA THR A 50 1.89 8.00 -5.56
C THR A 50 2.37 6.67 -4.99
N LEU A 51 2.41 6.52 -3.65
CA LEU A 51 2.77 5.27 -2.99
C LEU A 51 1.80 4.13 -3.36
N ALA A 52 0.50 4.40 -3.35
CA ALA A 52 -0.52 3.43 -3.74
C ALA A 52 -0.33 2.95 -5.18
N GLN A 53 -0.03 3.87 -6.11
CA GLN A 53 0.23 3.52 -7.51
C GLN A 53 1.46 2.61 -7.67
N ILE A 54 2.55 2.88 -6.93
CA ILE A 54 3.76 2.04 -6.93
C ILE A 54 3.44 0.63 -6.42
N LEU A 55 2.72 0.52 -5.31
CA LEU A 55 2.32 -0.77 -4.74
C LEU A 55 1.43 -1.55 -5.69
N THR A 56 0.44 -0.91 -6.32
CA THR A 56 -0.43 -1.55 -7.31
C THR A 56 0.37 -2.11 -8.49
N LEU A 57 1.33 -1.34 -9.02
CA LEU A 57 2.18 -1.80 -10.13
C LEU A 57 3.06 -2.99 -9.74
N LYS A 58 3.63 -2.98 -8.53
CA LYS A 58 4.40 -4.13 -8.00
C LYS A 58 3.51 -5.37 -7.88
N HIS A 59 2.28 -5.22 -7.39
CA HIS A 59 1.32 -6.32 -7.32
C HIS A 59 0.83 -6.79 -8.70
N GLU A 60 0.65 -5.89 -9.67
CA GLU A 60 0.32 -6.26 -11.06
C GLU A 60 1.43 -7.10 -11.69
N ARG A 61 2.70 -6.67 -11.56
CA ARG A 61 3.88 -7.41 -12.05
C ARG A 61 4.06 -8.76 -11.35
N ALA A 62 3.87 -8.80 -10.04
CA ALA A 62 3.90 -10.05 -9.28
C ALA A 62 2.80 -11.01 -9.75
N ARG A 63 1.57 -10.50 -9.91
CA ARG A 63 0.43 -11.30 -10.40
C ARG A 63 0.69 -11.84 -11.80
N SER A 64 1.15 -11.02 -12.75
CA SER A 64 1.48 -11.49 -14.11
C SER A 64 2.55 -12.57 -14.12
N LYS A 65 3.54 -12.49 -13.21
CA LYS A 65 4.58 -13.52 -13.07
C LYS A 65 4.02 -14.83 -12.50
N THR A 66 2.97 -14.77 -11.68
CA THR A 66 2.36 -15.95 -11.02
C THR A 66 1.22 -16.62 -11.80
N VAL A 67 0.72 -16.05 -12.91
CA VAL A 67 -0.39 -16.67 -13.70
C VAL A 67 0.01 -17.99 -14.39
N ALA A 68 1.26 -18.44 -14.28
CA ALA A 68 1.66 -19.81 -14.66
C ALA A 68 1.14 -20.91 -13.71
N ARG A 69 0.34 -20.60 -12.67
CA ARG A 69 -0.26 -21.62 -11.80
C ARG A 69 -1.73 -21.30 -11.49
N PRO A 70 -2.70 -22.09 -11.98
CA PRO A 70 -4.09 -21.98 -11.55
C PRO A 70 -4.26 -22.86 -10.30
N ALA A 71 -4.39 -22.28 -9.10
CA ALA A 71 -4.87 -23.05 -7.93
C ALA A 71 -5.24 -22.14 -6.75
N ALA A 72 -6.55 -21.91 -6.60
CA ALA A 72 -7.34 -22.29 -5.42
C ALA A 72 -8.32 -21.19 -4.97
N PRO A 73 -9.64 -21.48 -4.88
CA PRO A 73 -10.62 -20.57 -4.30
C PRO A 73 -10.43 -20.48 -2.79
N ALA A 74 -10.31 -19.26 -2.26
CA ALA A 74 -10.21 -18.97 -0.84
C ALA A 74 -11.55 -19.13 -0.09
N ASN A 75 -12.27 -20.24 -0.30
CA ASN A 75 -13.40 -20.65 0.53
C ASN A 75 -12.96 -21.79 1.45
N ALA A 76 -12.22 -21.46 2.51
CA ALA A 76 -11.91 -22.39 3.60
C ALA A 76 -11.62 -21.62 4.90
N SER A 77 -12.68 -21.16 5.57
CA SER A 77 -12.84 -21.18 7.04
C SER A 77 -14.11 -20.45 7.48
N VAL A 78 -15.26 -20.89 6.96
CA VAL A 78 -16.45 -20.97 7.81
C VAL A 78 -16.15 -22.07 8.82
N ALA A 79 -15.66 -21.71 10.01
CA ALA A 79 -15.44 -22.65 11.11
C ALA A 79 -15.92 -22.01 12.42
N LYS A 80 -17.24 -22.12 12.62
CA LYS A 80 -17.89 -22.49 13.89
C LYS A 80 -17.34 -21.79 15.15
N ARG A 81 -17.90 -20.62 15.49
CA ARG A 81 -17.87 -20.12 16.88
C ARG A 81 -19.04 -20.75 17.61
N PRO A 82 -18.86 -21.73 18.52
CA PRO A 82 -19.97 -22.22 19.32
C PRO A 82 -20.37 -21.12 20.31
N GLU A 83 -21.62 -20.68 20.23
CA GLU A 83 -22.29 -19.99 21.34
C GLU A 83 -22.27 -20.91 22.56
N ALA A 84 -21.44 -20.58 23.52
CA ALA A 84 -21.51 -21.16 24.86
C ALA A 84 -21.10 -20.11 25.88
N ARG A 85 -22.10 -19.43 26.45
CA ARG A 85 -22.05 -18.99 27.84
C ARG A 85 -23.37 -19.37 28.50
N PRO A 86 -23.40 -20.39 29.38
CA PRO A 86 -24.56 -20.61 30.24
C PRO A 86 -24.65 -19.45 31.24
N LYS A 87 -25.88 -18.96 31.44
CA LYS A 87 -26.21 -18.00 32.50
C LYS A 87 -25.94 -18.65 33.86
N ALA A 88 -25.28 -17.91 34.74
CA ALA A 88 -25.27 -18.14 36.18
C ALA A 88 -26.07 -17.01 36.84
#